data_AF-A0AAE9LBR7-F1
#
_entry.id   AF-A0AAE9LBR7-F1
#
_cell.length_a   1.000
_cell.length_b   1.000
_cell.length_c   1.000
_cell.angle_alpha   90.00
_cell.angle_beta   90.00
_cell.angle_gamma   90.00
#
_symmetry.space_group_name_H-M   'P 1'
#
loop_
_entity.id
_entity.type
_entity.pdbx_description
1 polymer ?
#
loop_
_entity_poly.entity_id
_entity_poly.type
_entity_poly.pdbx_seq_one_letter_code
_entity_poly.pdbx_strand_id
1 'polypeptide(L)'
;MNILLTGTLWRYLTTSWRFVMFFLWPFLLSLVILGVAGLIVAAPLIAGFSAIHLIWSVPLAAFIATLLVRKPGDRFFMSYLLDDWSAAYDRIHGRNEKLNQRRKAFAEALKRKIEASDADEIVIVAHSLGTVPAIKALADLQRERPDLLARKPVSLLAIGSCLMMIALHPKAKSLREDVRVVMQESPVLWSEFQVLTDIIHFYGCDPARALKIKTANPPLIHRIRFKNVHSENRYKRSKGNFFLMHLLYMRGAEKKNFYDFGMFLHGPFFFRDLMTTHHGKAAPLDEEGRLPEDYPEAA
;
A
#
# COMPACT_ATOMS: atom_id res chain seq x y z
N MET A 1 -16.52 3.63 13.72
CA MET A 1 -15.90 2.42 13.17
C MET A 1 -17.01 1.48 12.70
N ASN A 2 -17.33 1.44 11.41
CA ASN A 2 -18.44 0.60 10.93
C ASN A 2 -18.11 -0.23 9.68
N ILE A 3 -16.88 -0.75 9.62
CA ILE A 3 -16.39 -1.61 8.53
C ILE A 3 -17.20 -2.93 8.44
N LEU A 4 -17.76 -3.36 9.57
CA LEU A 4 -18.66 -4.52 9.68
C LEU A 4 -20.03 -4.23 9.06
N LEU A 5 -20.78 -3.23 9.56
CA LEU A 5 -22.15 -2.99 9.08
C LEU A 5 -22.20 -2.38 7.67
N THR A 6 -21.08 -1.84 7.17
CA THR A 6 -20.97 -1.35 5.78
C THR A 6 -20.64 -2.44 4.76
N GLY A 7 -20.43 -3.70 5.20
CA GLY A 7 -19.98 -4.79 4.34
C GLY A 7 -18.56 -4.58 3.77
N THR A 8 -17.79 -3.64 4.33
CA THR A 8 -16.40 -3.41 3.89
C THR A 8 -15.49 -4.55 4.30
N LEU A 9 -15.67 -5.14 5.49
CA LEU A 9 -14.91 -6.34 5.87
C LEU A 9 -15.16 -7.50 4.90
N TRP A 10 -16.41 -7.71 4.48
CA TRP A 10 -16.74 -8.74 3.50
C TRP A 10 -16.03 -8.49 2.16
N ARG A 11 -16.03 -7.24 1.68
CA ARG A 11 -15.29 -6.85 0.48
C ARG A 11 -13.79 -7.03 0.62
N TYR A 12 -13.21 -6.75 1.79
CA TYR A 12 -11.81 -7.07 2.05
C TYR A 12 -11.57 -8.56 1.98
N LEU A 13 -12.43 -9.38 2.60
CA LEU A 13 -12.27 -10.84 2.62
C LEU A 13 -12.33 -11.44 1.21
N THR A 14 -13.28 -10.99 0.38
CA THR A 14 -13.42 -11.48 -0.99
C THR A 14 -12.33 -10.95 -1.93
N THR A 15 -11.71 -9.81 -1.61
CA THR A 15 -10.62 -9.24 -2.42
C THR A 15 -9.24 -9.74 -2.00
N SER A 16 -8.96 -9.81 -0.69
CA SER A 16 -7.71 -10.30 -0.10
C SER A 16 -7.92 -10.76 1.35
N TRP A 17 -8.09 -12.06 1.55
CA TRP A 17 -8.19 -12.65 2.91
C TRP A 17 -6.91 -12.46 3.74
N ARG A 18 -5.74 -12.41 3.09
CA ARG A 18 -4.45 -12.15 3.75
C ARG A 18 -4.41 -10.76 4.37
N PHE A 19 -4.95 -9.76 3.64
CA PHE A 19 -5.13 -8.42 4.18
C PHE A 19 -6.06 -8.43 5.39
N VAL A 20 -7.14 -9.22 5.37
CA VAL A 20 -8.03 -9.34 6.54
C VAL A 20 -7.30 -9.92 7.75
N MET A 21 -6.44 -10.93 7.58
CA MET A 21 -5.61 -11.45 8.67
C MET A 21 -4.67 -10.38 9.22
N PHE A 22 -4.04 -9.60 8.34
CA PHE A 22 -3.23 -8.45 8.74
C PHE A 22 -4.05 -7.34 9.41
N PHE A 23 -5.28 -7.12 8.97
CA PHE A 23 -6.17 -6.11 9.54
C PHE A 23 -6.67 -6.51 10.93
N LEU A 24 -6.93 -7.80 11.17
CA LEU A 24 -7.52 -8.28 12.42
C LEU A 24 -6.50 -8.55 13.53
N TRP A 25 -5.22 -8.76 13.22
CA TRP A 25 -4.26 -9.19 14.24
C TRP A 25 -4.09 -8.21 15.43
N PRO A 26 -4.13 -6.86 15.28
CA PRO A 26 -4.01 -5.96 16.44
C PRO A 26 -5.22 -6.04 17.36
N PHE A 27 -6.41 -6.29 16.80
CA PHE A 27 -7.63 -6.50 17.57
C PHE A 27 -7.59 -7.84 18.31
N LEU A 28 -7.13 -8.90 17.65
CA LEU A 28 -6.95 -10.20 18.30
C LEU A 28 -5.94 -10.11 19.44
N LEU A 29 -4.81 -9.41 19.24
CA LEU A 29 -3.84 -9.16 20.31
C LEU A 29 -4.46 -8.37 21.46
N SER A 30 -5.25 -7.34 21.16
CA SER A 30 -5.97 -6.54 22.17
C SER A 30 -6.94 -7.41 22.98
N LEU A 31 -7.68 -8.31 22.34
CA LEU A 31 -8.57 -9.25 23.01
C LEU A 31 -7.81 -10.24 23.90
N VAL A 32 -6.65 -10.72 23.46
CA VAL A 32 -5.78 -11.58 24.28
C VAL A 32 -5.28 -10.83 25.51
N ILE A 33 -4.82 -9.59 25.36
CA ILE A 33 -4.36 -8.76 26.48
C ILE A 33 -5.51 -8.51 27.47
N LEU A 34 -6.70 -8.17 26.99
CA LEU A 34 -7.89 -7.99 27.81
C LEU A 34 -8.31 -9.30 28.52
N GLY A 35 -8.22 -10.44 27.83
CA GLY A 35 -8.49 -11.75 28.42
C GLY A 35 -7.52 -12.08 29.55
N VAL A 36 -6.21 -11.86 29.35
CA VAL A 36 -5.19 -12.04 30.39
C VAL A 36 -5.45 -11.10 31.57
N ALA A 37 -5.75 -9.82 31.32
CA ALA A 37 -6.07 -8.87 32.37
C ALA A 37 -7.32 -9.29 33.15
N GLY A 38 -8.38 -9.73 32.46
CA GLY A 38 -9.60 -10.22 33.09
C GLY A 38 -9.37 -11.46 33.95
N LEU A 39 -8.52 -12.39 33.49
CA LEU A 39 -8.12 -13.56 34.29
C LEU A 39 -7.34 -13.15 35.55
N ILE A 40 -6.44 -12.16 35.47
CA ILE A 40 -5.72 -11.66 36.64
C ILE A 40 -6.70 -11.05 37.66
N VAL A 41 -7.66 -10.24 37.20
CA VAL A 41 -8.68 -9.64 38.06
C VAL A 41 -9.53 -10.72 38.73
N ALA A 42 -9.94 -11.74 37.99
CA ALA A 42 -10.83 -12.81 38.45
C ALA A 42 -10.12 -13.90 39.28
N ALA A 43 -8.80 -14.04 39.16
CA ALA A 43 -8.04 -15.13 39.79
C ALA A 43 -8.29 -15.28 41.31
N PRO A 44 -8.34 -14.21 42.13
CA PRO A 44 -8.62 -14.35 43.56
C PRO A 44 -10.04 -14.88 43.82
N LEU A 45 -11.02 -14.40 43.05
CA LEU A 45 -12.41 -14.82 43.18
C LEU A 45 -12.60 -16.29 42.77
N ILE A 46 -11.95 -16.71 41.68
CA ILE A 46 -11.96 -18.11 41.20
C ILE A 46 -11.30 -19.03 42.24
N ALA A 47 -10.27 -18.55 42.94
CA ALA A 47 -9.60 -19.28 44.01
C ALA A 47 -10.36 -19.24 45.36
N GLY A 48 -11.55 -18.64 45.41
CA GLY A 48 -12.40 -18.60 46.61
C GLY A 48 -12.04 -17.50 47.62
N PHE A 49 -11.16 -16.57 47.27
CA PHE A 49 -10.84 -15.42 48.12
C PHE A 49 -11.92 -14.34 48.05
N SER A 50 -11.98 -13.48 49.08
CA SER A 50 -12.95 -12.39 49.15
C SER A 50 -12.63 -11.27 48.14
N ALA A 51 -13.63 -10.42 47.88
CA ALA A 51 -13.49 -9.31 46.94
C ALA A 51 -12.44 -8.25 47.35
N ILE A 52 -11.93 -8.27 48.58
CA ILE A 52 -10.84 -7.37 49.01
C ILE A 52 -9.58 -7.54 48.17
N HIS A 53 -9.36 -8.73 47.61
CA HIS A 53 -8.21 -9.02 46.77
C HIS A 53 -8.26 -8.30 45.40
N LEU A 54 -9.40 -7.69 45.04
CA LEU A 54 -9.49 -6.79 43.89
C LEU A 54 -8.60 -5.54 44.04
N ILE A 55 -8.27 -5.14 45.28
CA ILE A 55 -7.40 -3.98 45.57
C ILE A 55 -6.02 -4.15 44.94
N TRP A 56 -5.48 -5.37 44.87
CA TRP A 56 -4.19 -5.62 44.24
C TRP A 56 -4.32 -6.25 42.85
N SER A 57 -5.34 -7.08 42.60
CA SER A 57 -5.48 -7.77 41.32
C SER A 57 -5.84 -6.81 40.18
N VAL A 58 -6.62 -5.75 40.44
CA VAL A 58 -6.96 -4.73 39.44
C VAL A 58 -5.74 -3.89 39.05
N PRO A 59 -4.97 -3.28 39.98
CA PRO A 59 -3.73 -2.59 39.62
C PRO A 59 -2.70 -3.51 38.94
N LEU A 60 -2.58 -4.76 39.39
CA LEU A 60 -1.69 -5.73 38.76
C LEU A 60 -2.10 -6.02 37.31
N ALA A 61 -3.40 -6.23 37.06
CA ALA A 61 -3.92 -6.44 35.71
C ALA A 61 -3.65 -5.21 34.81
N ALA A 62 -3.88 -4.00 35.31
CA ALA A 62 -3.61 -2.77 34.58
C ALA A 62 -2.11 -2.60 34.26
N PHE A 63 -1.24 -2.92 35.22
CA PHE A 63 0.22 -2.89 35.03
C PHE A 63 0.67 -3.90 33.97
N ILE A 64 0.23 -5.16 34.06
CA ILE A 64 0.57 -6.21 33.09
C ILE A 64 0.02 -5.88 31.70
N ALA A 65 -1.23 -5.44 31.60
CA ALA A 65 -1.81 -5.01 30.32
C ALA A 65 -1.01 -3.87 29.69
N THR A 66 -0.61 -2.87 30.47
CA THR A 66 0.22 -1.75 30.00
C THR A 66 1.59 -2.24 29.51
N LEU A 67 2.23 -3.16 30.25
CA LEU A 67 3.50 -3.75 29.82
C LEU A 67 3.37 -4.55 28.52
N LEU A 68 2.29 -5.31 28.37
CA LEU A 68 2.00 -6.11 27.16
C LEU A 68 1.61 -5.24 25.95
N VAL A 69 1.01 -4.08 26.17
CA VAL A 69 0.74 -3.10 25.11
C VAL A 69 2.04 -2.40 24.69
N ARG A 70 2.89 -1.97 25.63
CA ARG A 70 4.08 -1.18 25.30
C ARG A 70 5.21 -2.04 24.73
N LYS A 71 5.69 -3.05 25.46
CA LYS A 71 6.88 -3.82 25.04
C LYS A 71 6.62 -4.68 23.78
N PRO A 72 5.65 -5.60 23.79
CA PRO A 72 5.27 -6.34 22.59
C PRO A 72 4.61 -5.45 21.54
N GLY A 73 3.63 -4.61 21.91
CA GLY A 73 2.85 -3.84 20.93
C GLY A 73 3.68 -2.85 20.12
N ASP A 74 4.69 -2.21 20.69
CA ASP A 74 5.63 -1.37 19.92
C ASP A 74 6.46 -2.21 18.95
N ARG A 75 6.91 -3.39 19.39
CA ARG A 75 7.65 -4.35 18.55
C ARG A 75 6.79 -4.90 17.41
N PHE A 76 5.47 -4.94 17.60
CA PHE A 76 4.50 -5.35 16.59
C PHE A 76 3.87 -4.16 15.84
N PHE A 77 4.30 -2.93 16.07
CA PHE A 77 3.80 -1.73 15.39
C PHE A 77 2.29 -1.46 15.61
N MET A 78 1.75 -1.80 16.78
CA MET A 78 0.33 -1.67 17.08
C MET A 78 -0.15 -0.21 17.01
N SER A 79 0.60 0.72 17.61
CA SER A 79 0.32 2.16 17.57
C SER A 79 0.30 2.70 16.13
N TYR A 80 1.33 2.35 15.35
CA TYR A 80 1.42 2.70 13.94
C TYR A 80 0.21 2.22 13.12
N LEU A 81 -0.26 0.98 13.33
CA LEU A 81 -1.43 0.47 12.63
C LEU A 81 -2.73 1.18 13.01
N LEU A 82 -2.90 1.51 14.30
CA LEU A 82 -4.06 2.25 14.77
C LEU A 82 -4.08 3.67 14.18
N ASP A 83 -2.92 4.33 14.11
CA ASP A 83 -2.78 5.64 13.47
C ASP A 83 -3.07 5.57 11.97
N ASP A 84 -2.58 4.54 11.29
CA ASP A 84 -2.83 4.33 9.86
C ASP A 84 -4.32 4.09 9.58
N TRP A 85 -5.02 3.35 10.44
CA TRP A 85 -6.46 3.17 10.36
C TRP A 85 -7.23 4.46 10.59
N SER A 86 -6.81 5.25 11.59
CA SER A 86 -7.41 6.57 11.86
C SER A 86 -7.27 7.46 10.62
N ALA A 87 -6.07 7.52 10.03
CA ALA A 87 -5.81 8.27 8.81
C ALA A 87 -6.61 7.75 7.60
N ALA A 88 -6.73 6.43 7.42
CA ALA A 88 -7.55 5.84 6.36
C ALA A 88 -9.04 6.18 6.55
N TYR A 89 -9.55 6.10 7.78
CA TYR A 89 -10.94 6.43 8.11
C TYR A 89 -11.24 7.92 7.87
N ASP A 90 -10.31 8.79 8.24
CA ASP A 90 -10.43 10.23 7.99
C ASP A 90 -10.39 10.55 6.49
N ARG A 91 -9.57 9.85 5.69
CA ARG A 91 -9.57 9.97 4.23
C ARG A 91 -10.89 9.51 3.60
N ILE A 92 -11.54 8.48 4.15
CA ILE A 92 -12.86 8.01 3.69
C ILE A 92 -13.92 9.10 3.89
N HIS A 93 -13.87 9.82 5.02
CA HIS A 93 -14.91 10.78 5.40
C HIS A 93 -14.54 12.24 5.15
N GLY A 94 -13.29 12.53 4.74
CA GLY A 94 -12.79 13.88 4.53
C GLY A 94 -12.71 14.73 5.81
N ARG A 95 -12.71 14.13 7.01
CA ARG A 95 -12.87 14.84 8.30
C ARG A 95 -11.62 15.51 8.83
N ASN A 96 -10.46 15.24 8.24
CA ASN A 96 -9.18 15.72 8.73
C ASN A 96 -8.61 16.79 7.80
N GLU A 97 -8.73 18.04 8.22
CA GLU A 97 -8.33 19.18 7.40
C GLU A 97 -6.84 19.18 7.09
N LYS A 98 -5.98 18.76 8.04
CA LYS A 98 -4.54 18.64 7.80
C LYS A 98 -4.22 17.61 6.71
N LEU A 99 -4.91 16.47 6.68
CA LEU A 99 -4.75 15.48 5.60
C LEU A 99 -5.26 16.02 4.26
N ASN A 100 -6.37 16.75 4.26
CA ASN A 100 -6.92 17.38 3.06
C ASN A 100 -5.96 18.44 2.48
N GLN A 101 -5.34 19.26 3.34
CA GLN A 101 -4.34 20.25 2.95
C GLN A 101 -3.09 19.58 2.38
N ARG A 102 -2.55 18.55 3.03
CA ARG A 102 -1.40 17.79 2.52
C ARG A 102 -1.68 17.17 1.15
N ARG A 103 -2.90 16.68 0.93
CA ARG A 103 -3.33 16.17 -0.39
C ARG A 103 -3.27 17.27 -1.45
N LYS A 104 -3.86 18.45 -1.18
CA LYS A 104 -3.86 19.58 -2.11
C LYS A 104 -2.43 20.05 -2.40
N ALA A 105 -1.60 20.19 -1.36
CA ALA A 105 -0.20 20.57 -1.50
C ALA A 105 0.60 19.58 -2.36
N PHE A 106 0.34 18.28 -2.23
CA PHE A 106 0.97 17.27 -3.08
C PHE A 106 0.52 17.37 -4.54
N ALA A 107 -0.77 17.59 -4.81
CA ALA A 107 -1.27 17.77 -6.18
C ALA A 107 -0.66 19.01 -6.85
N GLU A 108 -0.58 20.13 -6.14
CA GLU A 108 0.07 21.34 -6.63
C GLU A 108 1.57 21.14 -6.87
N ALA A 109 2.26 20.44 -5.96
CA ALA A 109 3.68 20.12 -6.14
C ALA A 109 3.91 19.22 -7.37
N LEU A 110 3.05 18.23 -7.61
CA LEU A 110 3.10 17.38 -8.78
C LEU A 110 2.89 18.19 -10.07
N LYS A 111 1.83 19.00 -10.12
CA LYS A 111 1.51 19.89 -11.25
C LYS A 111 2.70 20.78 -11.63
N ARG A 112 3.26 21.50 -10.65
CA ARG A 112 4.44 22.36 -10.86
C ARG A 112 5.66 21.59 -11.36
N LYS A 113 5.90 20.40 -10.79
CA LYS A 113 7.04 19.57 -11.19
C LYS A 113 6.90 19.06 -12.62
N ILE A 114 5.70 18.66 -13.03
CA ILE A 114 5.43 18.23 -14.41
C ILE A 114 5.56 19.40 -15.39
N GLU A 115 5.00 20.55 -15.04
CA GLU A 115 5.03 21.75 -15.89
C GLU A 115 6.46 22.26 -16.13
N ALA A 116 7.32 22.22 -15.11
CA ALA A 116 8.71 22.67 -15.19
C ALA A 116 9.69 21.63 -15.73
N SER A 117 9.27 20.37 -15.92
CA SER A 117 10.17 19.28 -16.31
C SER A 117 10.37 19.21 -17.81
N ASP A 118 11.64 19.15 -18.23
CA ASP A 118 12.11 18.87 -19.59
C ASP A 118 12.32 17.37 -19.87
N ALA A 119 12.33 16.51 -18.84
CA ALA A 119 12.52 15.06 -18.94
C ALA A 119 11.63 14.38 -19.98
N ASP A 120 12.15 13.32 -20.61
CA ASP A 120 11.48 12.60 -21.69
C ASP A 120 10.24 11.83 -21.22
N GLU A 121 10.24 11.36 -19.96
CA GLU A 121 9.07 10.79 -19.31
C GLU A 121 8.96 11.16 -17.81
N ILE A 122 7.77 10.91 -17.24
CA ILE A 122 7.50 11.10 -15.82
C ILE A 122 6.97 9.80 -15.22
N VAL A 123 7.69 9.27 -14.23
CA VAL A 123 7.25 8.12 -13.43
C VAL A 123 6.84 8.56 -12.03
N ILE A 124 5.56 8.43 -11.71
CA ILE A 124 4.99 8.69 -10.39
C ILE A 124 5.01 7.37 -9.62
N VAL A 125 5.87 7.29 -8.60
CA VAL A 125 5.97 6.12 -7.73
C VAL A 125 4.99 6.23 -6.57
N ALA A 126 4.19 5.19 -6.38
CA ALA A 126 3.24 5.07 -5.30
C ALA A 126 3.40 3.73 -4.57
N HIS A 127 3.82 3.80 -3.31
CA HIS A 127 3.92 2.62 -2.43
C HIS A 127 2.81 2.61 -1.39
N SER A 128 2.23 1.44 -1.14
CA SER A 128 1.27 1.25 -0.04
C SER A 128 0.07 2.21 -0.13
N LEU A 129 -0.25 2.96 0.93
CA LEU A 129 -1.28 4.00 0.92
C LEU A 129 -0.89 5.26 0.13
N GLY A 130 0.35 5.38 -0.32
CA GLY A 130 0.82 6.44 -1.22
C GLY A 130 0.09 6.44 -2.57
N THR A 131 -0.52 5.33 -2.97
CA THR A 131 -1.36 5.27 -4.18
C THR A 131 -2.58 6.18 -4.09
N VAL A 132 -3.09 6.44 -2.88
CA VAL A 132 -4.26 7.30 -2.69
C VAL A 132 -3.94 8.75 -3.07
N PRO A 133 -2.95 9.45 -2.46
CA PRO A 133 -2.61 10.80 -2.90
C PRO A 133 -2.11 10.85 -4.35
N ALA A 134 -1.42 9.82 -4.86
CA ALA A 134 -0.98 9.77 -6.26
C ALA A 134 -2.18 9.79 -7.24
N ILE A 135 -3.16 8.90 -7.04
CA ILE A 135 -4.38 8.85 -7.86
C ILE A 135 -5.16 10.16 -7.78
N LYS A 136 -5.32 10.73 -6.57
CA LYS A 136 -6.07 11.98 -6.40
C LYS A 136 -5.38 13.14 -7.11
N ALA A 137 -4.05 13.23 -7.02
CA ALA A 137 -3.29 14.26 -7.71
C ALA A 137 -3.35 14.11 -9.24
N LEU A 138 -3.25 12.87 -9.76
CA LEU A 138 -3.42 12.59 -11.18
C LEU A 138 -4.82 12.93 -11.69
N ALA A 139 -5.85 12.59 -10.92
CA ALA A 139 -7.24 12.91 -11.27
C ALA A 139 -7.49 14.42 -11.25
N ASP A 140 -6.97 15.15 -10.26
CA ASP A 140 -7.05 16.62 -10.20
C ASP A 140 -6.31 17.24 -11.42
N LEU A 141 -5.13 16.72 -11.76
CA LEU A 141 -4.36 17.20 -12.91
C LEU A 141 -5.06 16.91 -14.25
N GLN A 142 -5.66 15.72 -14.40
CA GLN A 142 -6.45 15.37 -15.58
C GLN A 142 -7.66 16.29 -15.76
N ARG A 143 -8.28 16.74 -14.67
CA ARG A 143 -9.43 17.66 -14.72
C ARG A 143 -9.01 19.10 -15.03
N GLU A 144 -7.90 19.56 -14.46
CA GLU A 144 -7.49 20.97 -14.55
C GLU A 144 -6.57 21.28 -15.73
N ARG A 145 -5.62 20.38 -16.03
CA ARG A 145 -4.55 20.55 -17.01
C ARG A 145 -4.28 19.23 -17.75
N PRO A 146 -5.27 18.68 -18.47
CA PRO A 146 -5.10 17.44 -19.23
C PRO A 146 -3.98 17.55 -20.28
N ASP A 147 -3.68 18.76 -20.75
CA ASP A 147 -2.56 19.06 -21.65
C ASP A 147 -1.21 18.60 -21.07
N LEU A 148 -1.00 18.75 -19.75
CA LEU A 148 0.25 18.35 -19.10
C LEU A 148 0.44 16.83 -19.09
N LEU A 149 -0.64 16.06 -18.96
CA LEU A 149 -0.60 14.60 -19.00
C LEU A 149 -0.51 14.05 -20.43
N ALA A 150 -0.97 14.81 -21.42
CA ALA A 150 -0.89 14.44 -22.83
C ALA A 150 0.43 14.84 -23.51
N ARG A 151 1.12 15.86 -22.98
CA ARG A 151 2.35 16.42 -23.58
C ARG A 151 3.52 15.45 -23.65
N LYS A 152 3.66 14.56 -22.65
CA LYS A 152 4.74 13.57 -22.56
C LYS A 152 4.28 12.32 -21.83
N PRO A 153 4.96 11.18 -21.98
CA PRO A 153 4.61 9.95 -21.27
C PRO A 153 4.59 10.16 -19.75
N VAL A 154 3.43 9.93 -19.13
CA VAL A 154 3.27 9.88 -17.68
C VAL A 154 2.83 8.49 -17.26
N SER A 155 3.51 7.93 -16.27
CA SER A 155 3.24 6.59 -15.76
C SER A 155 3.05 6.60 -14.25
N LEU A 156 2.09 5.83 -13.75
CA LEU A 156 1.91 5.52 -12.34
C LEU A 156 2.47 4.11 -12.07
N LEU A 157 3.59 4.05 -11.32
CA LEU A 157 4.14 2.83 -10.77
C LEU A 157 3.56 2.62 -9.36
N ALA A 158 2.54 1.78 -9.25
CA ALA A 158 1.93 1.40 -7.98
C ALA A 158 2.52 0.06 -7.49
N ILE A 159 3.15 0.09 -6.32
CA ILE A 159 3.90 -1.04 -5.76
C ILE A 159 3.35 -1.42 -4.37
N GLY A 160 2.82 -2.63 -4.23
CA GLY A 160 2.17 -3.06 -3.00
C GLY A 160 1.01 -2.15 -2.60
N SER A 161 0.18 -1.73 -3.55
CA SER A 161 -0.86 -0.72 -3.33
C SER A 161 -1.88 -1.12 -2.26
N CYS A 162 -2.12 -0.20 -1.32
CA CYS A 162 -3.19 -0.29 -0.33
C CYS A 162 -4.41 0.55 -0.73
N LEU A 163 -4.55 0.93 -2.00
CA LEU A 163 -5.68 1.74 -2.51
C LEU A 163 -7.05 1.16 -2.09
N MET A 164 -7.22 -0.16 -2.21
CA MET A 164 -8.47 -0.85 -1.91
C MET A 164 -8.86 -0.79 -0.42
N MET A 165 -7.90 -0.54 0.48
CA MET A 165 -8.18 -0.29 1.89
C MET A 165 -9.16 0.87 2.05
N ILE A 166 -9.06 1.90 1.22
CA ILE A 166 -9.95 3.06 1.27
C ILE A 166 -11.08 2.90 0.24
N ALA A 167 -10.75 2.54 -1.00
CA ALA A 167 -11.69 2.57 -2.13
C ALA A 167 -12.87 1.58 -2.00
N LEU A 168 -12.69 0.46 -1.30
CA LEU A 168 -13.75 -0.53 -1.05
C LEU A 168 -14.77 -0.07 0.00
N HIS A 169 -14.50 1.00 0.75
CA HIS A 169 -15.48 1.54 1.69
C HIS A 169 -16.61 2.29 0.94
N PRO A 170 -17.91 2.09 1.24
CA PRO A 170 -18.99 2.64 0.42
C PRO A 170 -19.00 4.17 0.39
N LYS A 171 -18.55 4.82 1.47
CA LYS A 171 -18.40 6.29 1.53
C LYS A 171 -17.22 6.85 0.74
N ALA A 172 -16.27 6.04 0.28
CA ALA A 172 -15.12 6.50 -0.52
C ALA A 172 -15.49 6.82 -1.98
N LYS A 173 -16.64 7.48 -2.21
CA LYS A 173 -17.17 7.81 -3.54
C LYS A 173 -16.21 8.70 -4.33
N SER A 174 -15.71 9.78 -3.72
CA SER A 174 -14.74 10.68 -4.35
C SER A 174 -13.47 9.95 -4.78
N LEU A 175 -12.92 9.06 -3.94
CA LEU A 175 -11.73 8.31 -4.35
C LEU A 175 -12.01 7.36 -5.52
N ARG A 176 -13.16 6.68 -5.53
CA ARG A 176 -13.53 5.82 -6.68
C ARG A 176 -13.71 6.64 -7.96
N GLU A 177 -14.23 7.85 -7.84
CA GLU A 177 -14.34 8.77 -8.97
C GLU A 177 -12.96 9.22 -9.48
N ASP A 178 -12.01 9.50 -8.58
CA ASP A 178 -10.62 9.80 -8.94
C ASP A 178 -9.95 8.63 -9.65
N VAL A 179 -10.15 7.39 -9.17
CA VAL A 179 -9.67 6.18 -9.84
C VAL A 179 -10.28 6.04 -11.24
N ARG A 180 -11.58 6.32 -11.39
CA ARG A 180 -12.29 6.27 -12.67
C ARG A 180 -11.70 7.27 -13.66
N VAL A 181 -11.47 8.52 -13.24
CA VAL A 181 -10.84 9.55 -14.08
C VAL A 181 -9.48 9.08 -14.58
N VAL A 182 -8.63 8.55 -13.70
CA VAL A 182 -7.30 8.06 -14.11
C VAL A 182 -7.42 6.91 -15.12
N MET A 183 -8.27 5.91 -14.87
CA MET A 183 -8.38 4.71 -15.73
C MET A 183 -9.13 4.93 -17.05
N GLN A 184 -10.00 5.93 -17.11
CA GLN A 184 -10.92 6.09 -18.24
C GLN A 184 -10.70 7.39 -19.04
N GLU A 185 -10.20 8.44 -18.42
CA GLU A 185 -10.08 9.76 -19.05
C GLU A 185 -8.64 10.21 -19.25
N SER A 186 -7.67 9.62 -18.52
CA SER A 186 -6.28 10.03 -18.60
C SER A 186 -5.44 9.13 -19.53
N PRO A 187 -4.38 9.67 -20.16
CA PRO A 187 -3.41 8.88 -20.93
C PRO A 187 -2.38 8.14 -20.05
N VAL A 188 -2.50 8.25 -18.72
CA VAL A 188 -1.52 7.71 -17.77
C VAL A 188 -1.45 6.20 -17.87
N LEU A 189 -0.24 5.67 -18.06
CA LEU A 189 0.00 4.23 -17.94
C LEU A 189 0.04 3.87 -16.45
N TRP A 190 -0.86 3.00 -16.00
CA TRP A 190 -0.83 2.52 -14.62
C TRP A 190 -0.32 1.08 -14.58
N SER A 191 0.85 0.87 -13.97
CA SER A 191 1.39 -0.45 -13.65
C SER A 191 1.29 -0.75 -12.16
N GLU A 192 0.71 -1.90 -11.82
CA GLU A 192 0.40 -2.34 -10.46
C GLU A 192 1.18 -3.63 -10.15
N PHE A 193 2.19 -3.56 -9.28
CA PHE A 193 2.99 -4.71 -8.86
C PHE A 193 2.51 -5.30 -7.54
N GLN A 194 2.30 -6.62 -7.56
CA GLN A 194 1.73 -7.40 -6.47
C GLN A 194 2.57 -8.64 -6.15
N VAL A 195 2.74 -8.95 -4.86
CA VAL A 195 3.56 -10.07 -4.38
C VAL A 195 2.79 -10.90 -3.36
N LEU A 196 2.57 -12.18 -3.63
CA LEU A 196 1.78 -13.06 -2.77
C LEU A 196 2.23 -13.09 -1.29
N THR A 197 3.53 -12.96 -1.03
CA THR A 197 4.11 -13.03 0.32
C THR A 197 3.98 -11.73 1.11
N ASP A 198 3.61 -10.63 0.46
CA ASP A 198 3.23 -9.39 1.13
C ASP A 198 1.74 -9.42 1.45
N ILE A 199 1.41 -9.50 2.74
CA ILE A 199 0.04 -9.61 3.23
C ILE A 199 -0.62 -8.23 3.48
N ILE A 200 0.12 -7.13 3.34
CA ILE A 200 -0.37 -5.78 3.64
C ILE A 200 -1.16 -5.18 2.47
N HIS A 201 -0.89 -5.62 1.24
CA HIS A 201 -1.62 -5.16 0.05
C HIS A 201 -2.69 -6.18 -0.42
N PHE A 202 -3.47 -5.76 -1.42
CA PHE A 202 -4.57 -6.56 -1.97
C PHE A 202 -4.10 -7.47 -3.11
N TYR A 203 -3.29 -8.48 -2.79
CA TYR A 203 -2.78 -9.42 -3.79
C TYR A 203 -3.89 -10.09 -4.60
N GLY A 204 -3.74 -10.11 -5.93
CA GLY A 204 -4.69 -10.71 -6.85
C GLY A 204 -5.87 -9.80 -7.20
N CYS A 205 -5.96 -8.62 -6.59
CA CYS A 205 -6.96 -7.63 -6.91
C CYS A 205 -6.67 -6.95 -8.25
N ASP A 206 -7.72 -6.82 -9.06
CA ASP A 206 -7.75 -5.88 -10.16
C ASP A 206 -8.58 -4.67 -9.70
N PRO A 207 -7.98 -3.47 -9.52
CA PRO A 207 -8.69 -2.30 -9.04
C PRO A 207 -9.89 -1.91 -9.91
N ALA A 208 -9.79 -2.05 -11.24
CA ALA A 208 -10.88 -1.71 -12.15
C ALA A 208 -12.05 -2.67 -11.94
N ARG A 209 -11.77 -3.98 -11.91
CA ARG A 209 -12.79 -5.01 -11.68
C ARG A 209 -13.41 -4.90 -10.28
N ALA A 210 -12.60 -4.70 -9.25
CA ALA A 210 -13.05 -4.63 -7.86
C ALA A 210 -13.94 -3.39 -7.61
N LEU A 211 -13.67 -2.29 -8.30
CA LEU A 211 -14.45 -1.06 -8.20
C LEU A 211 -15.56 -0.94 -9.26
N LYS A 212 -15.68 -1.92 -10.17
CA LYS A 212 -16.65 -1.93 -11.28
C LYS A 212 -16.51 -0.71 -12.20
N ILE A 213 -15.28 -0.32 -12.48
CA ILE A 213 -14.94 0.84 -13.32
C ILE A 213 -14.70 0.34 -14.75
N LYS A 214 -15.35 1.00 -15.73
CA LYS A 214 -15.01 0.83 -17.14
C LYS A 214 -13.63 1.44 -17.39
N THR A 215 -12.82 0.82 -18.22
CA THR A 215 -11.45 1.29 -18.48
C THR A 215 -11.26 1.51 -19.96
N ALA A 216 -10.69 2.67 -20.31
CA ALA A 216 -10.12 2.90 -21.64
C ALA A 216 -8.65 2.45 -21.63
N ASN A 217 -7.95 2.73 -20.52
CA ASN A 217 -6.58 2.33 -20.26
C ASN A 217 -6.56 1.46 -18.98
N PRO A 218 -6.72 0.12 -19.10
CA PRO A 218 -6.73 -0.74 -17.93
C PRO A 218 -5.36 -0.76 -17.23
N PRO A 219 -5.30 -0.88 -15.89
CA PRO A 219 -4.04 -1.02 -15.20
C PRO A 219 -3.34 -2.32 -15.59
N LEU A 220 -2.03 -2.27 -15.82
CA LEU A 220 -1.18 -3.42 -16.04
C LEU A 220 -0.87 -4.09 -14.70
N ILE A 221 -1.48 -5.25 -14.44
CA ILE A 221 -1.32 -5.96 -13.17
C ILE A 221 -0.21 -6.99 -13.29
N HIS A 222 0.87 -6.77 -12.54
CA HIS A 222 2.05 -7.61 -12.54
C HIS A 222 2.16 -8.38 -11.23
N ARG A 223 2.20 -9.71 -11.31
CA ARG A 223 2.38 -10.58 -10.14
C ARG A 223 3.78 -11.14 -10.11
N ILE A 224 4.56 -10.71 -9.12
CA ILE A 224 5.98 -11.08 -8.99
C ILE A 224 6.20 -11.89 -7.72
N ARG A 225 7.40 -12.49 -7.62
CA ARG A 225 7.82 -13.28 -6.46
C ARG A 225 9.14 -12.73 -5.95
N PHE A 226 9.15 -12.13 -4.77
CA PHE A 226 10.36 -11.51 -4.22
C PHE A 226 11.57 -12.45 -4.09
N LYS A 227 11.36 -13.76 -3.93
CA LYS A 227 12.46 -14.74 -3.96
C LYS A 227 13.23 -14.78 -5.29
N ASN A 228 12.62 -14.32 -6.39
CA ASN A 228 13.23 -14.23 -7.72
C ASN A 228 13.82 -12.83 -8.00
N VAL A 229 13.55 -11.84 -7.15
CA VAL A 229 14.00 -10.45 -7.29
C VAL A 229 15.18 -10.18 -6.36
N HIS A 230 15.10 -10.68 -5.13
CA HIS A 230 16.08 -10.41 -4.09
C HIS A 230 16.93 -11.65 -3.78
N SER A 231 18.10 -11.41 -3.22
CA SER A 231 18.98 -12.44 -2.66
C SER A 231 18.25 -13.26 -1.61
N GLU A 232 18.71 -14.50 -1.42
CA GLU A 232 18.16 -15.34 -0.37
C GLU A 232 18.29 -14.72 1.02
N ASN A 233 19.42 -14.05 1.29
CA ASN A 233 19.68 -13.41 2.57
C ASN A 233 18.66 -12.29 2.84
N ARG A 234 18.46 -11.37 1.88
CA ARG A 234 17.48 -10.28 2.00
C ARG A 234 16.05 -10.81 2.16
N TYR A 235 15.70 -11.84 1.39
CA TYR A 235 14.37 -12.46 1.47
C TYR A 235 14.16 -13.18 2.82
N LYS A 236 15.13 -13.97 3.29
CA LYS A 236 15.07 -14.66 4.60
C LYS A 236 14.93 -13.67 5.75
N ARG A 237 15.69 -12.56 5.75
CA ARG A 237 15.59 -11.49 6.78
C ARG A 237 14.23 -10.81 6.81
N SER A 238 13.57 -10.69 5.66
CA SER A 238 12.26 -10.04 5.54
C SER A 238 11.11 -11.00 5.83
N LYS A 239 11.33 -12.32 5.68
CA LYS A 239 10.32 -13.35 5.95
C LYS A 239 9.90 -13.33 7.42
N GLY A 240 8.59 -13.25 7.67
CA GLY A 240 8.03 -13.16 9.02
C GLY A 240 7.90 -11.74 9.57
N ASN A 241 8.52 -10.74 8.94
CA ASN A 241 8.28 -9.33 9.23
C ASN A 241 7.48 -8.72 8.08
N PHE A 242 6.17 -8.53 8.29
CA PHE A 242 5.26 -8.07 7.23
C PHE A 242 5.64 -6.70 6.69
N PHE A 243 6.14 -5.79 7.53
CA PHE A 243 6.58 -4.46 7.09
C PHE A 243 7.86 -4.52 6.26
N LEU A 244 8.87 -5.29 6.70
CA LEU A 244 10.09 -5.46 5.90
C LEU A 244 9.77 -6.11 4.55
N MET A 245 8.88 -7.11 4.54
CA MET A 245 8.39 -7.73 3.31
C MET A 245 7.69 -6.71 2.41
N HIS A 246 6.84 -5.85 2.96
CA HIS A 246 6.12 -4.81 2.23
C HIS A 246 7.05 -3.68 1.72
N LEU A 247 8.17 -3.41 2.39
CA LEU A 247 9.16 -2.43 1.96
C LEU A 247 10.11 -2.95 0.86
N LEU A 248 10.10 -4.27 0.57
CA LEU A 248 10.98 -4.85 -0.46
C LEU A 248 10.72 -4.32 -1.86
N TYR A 249 9.49 -3.88 -2.17
CA TYR A 249 9.20 -3.24 -3.46
C TYR A 249 10.16 -2.06 -3.73
N MET A 250 10.43 -1.22 -2.74
CA MET A 250 11.29 -0.04 -2.92
C MET A 250 12.79 -0.37 -2.96
N ARG A 251 13.17 -1.64 -2.88
CA ARG A 251 14.57 -2.05 -3.00
C ARG A 251 14.86 -2.50 -4.42
N GLY A 252 15.98 -2.03 -4.97
CA GLY A 252 16.51 -2.49 -6.25
C GLY A 252 16.66 -4.02 -6.29
N ALA A 253 16.50 -4.59 -7.49
CA ALA A 253 16.66 -6.02 -7.68
C ALA A 253 18.12 -6.46 -7.39
N GLU A 254 18.29 -7.66 -6.84
CA GLU A 254 19.62 -8.31 -6.69
C GLU A 254 19.78 -9.47 -7.67
N LYS A 255 18.77 -9.71 -8.50
CA LYS A 255 18.71 -10.76 -9.52
C LYS A 255 18.07 -10.15 -10.75
N LYS A 256 18.60 -10.46 -11.94
CA LYS A 256 18.02 -10.05 -13.24
C LYS A 256 16.56 -10.49 -13.27
N ASN A 257 15.65 -9.52 -13.30
CA ASN A 257 14.21 -9.76 -13.16
C ASN A 257 13.39 -8.70 -13.91
N PHE A 258 12.16 -9.04 -14.25
CA PHE A 258 11.18 -8.08 -14.78
C PHE A 258 10.89 -6.95 -13.80
N TYR A 259 10.85 -7.25 -12.50
CA TYR A 259 10.76 -6.21 -11.48
C TYR A 259 12.13 -5.75 -11.02
N ASP A 260 12.49 -4.53 -11.41
CA ASP A 260 13.66 -3.85 -10.88
C ASP A 260 13.36 -2.37 -10.64
N PHE A 261 13.17 -2.02 -9.37
CA PHE A 261 12.86 -0.67 -8.95
C PHE A 261 13.94 0.35 -9.34
N GLY A 262 15.22 -0.07 -9.39
CA GLY A 262 16.30 0.80 -9.83
C GLY A 262 16.21 1.06 -11.34
N MET A 263 15.99 0.00 -12.12
CA MET A 263 15.83 0.09 -13.57
C MET A 263 14.67 0.98 -13.98
N PHE A 264 13.55 0.93 -13.25
CA PHE A 264 12.37 1.74 -13.56
C PHE A 264 12.58 3.25 -13.39
N LEU A 265 13.56 3.67 -12.58
CA LEU A 265 13.74 5.08 -12.20
C LEU A 265 15.06 5.68 -12.68
N HIS A 266 16.05 4.83 -12.94
CA HIS A 266 17.41 5.22 -13.26
C HIS A 266 17.97 4.45 -14.47
N GLY A 267 17.17 3.55 -15.05
CA GLY A 267 17.54 2.82 -16.24
C GLY A 267 17.41 3.69 -17.50
N PRO A 268 18.13 3.35 -18.57
CA PRO A 268 18.11 4.05 -19.85
C PRO A 268 16.88 3.72 -20.71
N PHE A 269 15.81 3.19 -20.11
CA PHE A 269 14.64 2.68 -20.83
C PHE A 269 13.39 3.41 -20.36
N PHE A 270 12.54 3.79 -21.30
CA PHE A 270 11.20 4.26 -20.95
C PHE A 270 10.47 3.21 -20.13
N PHE A 271 9.93 3.62 -18.98
CA PHE A 271 9.16 2.75 -18.10
C PHE A 271 8.01 2.09 -18.86
N ARG A 272 7.35 2.83 -19.76
CA ARG A 272 6.29 2.30 -20.60
C ARG A 272 6.73 1.07 -21.39
N ASP A 273 7.89 1.13 -22.05
CA ASP A 273 8.40 0.04 -22.89
C ASP A 273 8.80 -1.18 -22.07
N LEU A 274 9.34 -0.95 -20.86
CA LEU A 274 9.59 -2.04 -19.92
C LEU A 274 8.29 -2.78 -19.57
N MET A 275 7.17 -2.06 -19.41
CA MET A 275 5.88 -2.64 -19.00
C MET A 275 5.08 -3.26 -20.15
N THR A 276 5.28 -2.80 -21.39
CA THR A 276 4.53 -3.26 -22.58
C THR A 276 5.40 -4.17 -23.45
N THR A 277 6.45 -3.62 -24.06
CA THR A 277 7.31 -4.31 -25.05
C THR A 277 8.13 -5.42 -24.40
N HIS A 278 8.67 -5.18 -23.20
CA HIS A 278 9.47 -6.15 -22.45
C HIS A 278 8.68 -6.85 -21.32
N HIS A 279 7.35 -6.87 -21.43
CA HIS A 279 6.48 -7.40 -20.39
C HIS A 279 6.89 -8.80 -19.91
N GLY A 280 7.12 -8.95 -18.61
CA GLY A 280 7.48 -10.21 -17.97
C GLY A 280 8.93 -10.66 -18.19
N LYS A 281 9.74 -9.89 -18.93
CA LYS A 281 11.17 -10.14 -19.15
C LYS A 281 12.00 -9.12 -18.36
N ALA A 282 13.22 -9.50 -17.99
CA ALA A 282 14.15 -8.51 -17.46
C ALA A 282 14.44 -7.42 -18.50
N ALA A 283 14.89 -6.25 -18.04
CA ALA A 283 15.33 -5.19 -18.94
C ALA A 283 16.36 -5.72 -19.94
N PRO A 284 16.33 -5.23 -21.20
CA PRO A 284 17.08 -5.80 -22.32
C PRO A 284 18.56 -5.40 -22.26
N LEU A 285 19.23 -5.72 -21.17
CA LEU A 285 20.67 -5.60 -21.00
C LEU A 285 21.34 -6.95 -21.28
N ASP A 286 22.59 -6.91 -21.72
CA ASP A 286 23.45 -8.10 -21.84
C ASP A 286 23.76 -8.73 -20.46
N GLU A 287 24.63 -9.73 -20.43
CA GLU A 287 24.98 -10.41 -19.17
C GLU A 287 25.89 -9.55 -18.28
N GLU A 288 26.57 -8.56 -18.86
CA GLU A 288 27.42 -7.60 -18.18
C GLU A 288 26.69 -6.31 -17.80
N GLY A 289 25.40 -6.19 -18.11
CA GLY A 289 24.55 -5.06 -17.77
C GLY A 289 24.66 -3.86 -18.72
N ARG A 290 25.15 -4.07 -19.95
CA ARG A 290 25.32 -3.04 -20.98
C ARG A 290 24.12 -3.02 -21.92
N LEU A 291 23.96 -1.88 -22.59
CA LEU A 291 22.97 -1.73 -23.65
C LEU A 291 23.38 -2.54 -24.89
N PRO A 292 22.44 -3.22 -25.56
CA PRO A 292 22.69 -3.81 -26.87
C PRO A 292 23.11 -2.73 -27.87
N GLU A 293 24.06 -3.05 -28.77
CA GLU A 293 24.59 -2.09 -29.75
C GLU A 293 23.52 -1.49 -30.67
N ASP A 294 22.42 -2.23 -30.90
CA ASP A 294 21.31 -1.83 -31.77
C ASP A 294 20.10 -1.22 -31.01
N TYR A 295 20.25 -0.84 -29.73
CA TYR A 295 19.11 -0.31 -28.98
C TYR A 295 18.76 1.12 -29.45
N PRO A 296 17.58 1.34 -30.05
CA PRO A 296 17.19 2.67 -30.53
C PRO A 296 17.03 3.61 -29.34
N GLU A 297 17.71 4.76 -29.42
CA GLU A 297 17.81 5.87 -28.44
C GLU A 297 17.31 5.56 -27.02
N ALA A 298 18.28 5.34 -26.11
CA ALA A 298 18.06 5.36 -24.68
C ALA A 298 17.33 6.64 -24.24
N ALA A 299 16.42 6.48 -23.28
CA ALA A 299 15.75 7.60 -22.60
C ALA A 299 16.73 8.43 -21.77
#